data_AF-U3U402-F1
#
_entry.id   AF-U3U402-F1
#
_cell.length_a   1.000
_cell.length_b   1.000
_cell.length_c   1.000
_cell.angle_alpha   90.00
_cell.angle_beta   90.00
_cell.angle_gamma   90.00
#
_symmetry.space_group_name_H-M   'P 1'
#
loop_
_entity.id
_entity.type
_entity.pdbx_description
1 polymer ?
#
loop_
_entity_poly.entity_id
_entity_poly.type
_entity_poly.pdbx_seq_one_letter_code
_entity_poly.pdbx_strand_id
1 'polypeptide(L)' 'MIELTNLSVSHKQGYELRTVVHDVNLQVAAGECFGLVGPSGCGKSSLL' A
#
# COMPACT_ATOMS: atom_id res chain seq x y z
N MET A 1 14.07 -4.52 9.00
CA MET A 1 14.09 -4.37 7.53
C MET A 1 12.73 -4.83 7.03
N ILE A 2 12.04 -3.98 6.28
CA ILE A 2 10.74 -4.27 5.65
C ILE A 2 10.96 -4.22 4.14
N GLU A 3 10.40 -5.19 3.42
CA GLU A 3 10.47 -5.26 1.96
C GLU A 3 9.12 -5.73 1.40
N LEU A 4 8.59 -4.98 0.44
CA LEU A 4 7.39 -5.28 -0.33
C LEU A 4 7.78 -5.28 -1.80
N THR A 5 7.39 -6.33 -2.51
CA THR A 5 7.68 -6.49 -3.94
C THR A 5 6.41 -6.79 -4.70
N ASN A 6 6.09 -5.94 -5.69
CA ASN A 6 4.90 -6.02 -6.54
C ASN A 6 3.60 -6.22 -5.74
N LEU A 7 3.43 -5.47 -4.64
CA LEU A 7 2.26 -5.58 -3.79
C LEU A 7 1.07 -4.86 -4.44
N SER A 8 0.00 -5.62 -4.66
CA SER A 8 -1.31 -5.09 -5.07
C SER A 8 -2.35 -5.42 -4.01
N VAL A 9 -3.16 -4.44 -3.61
CA VAL A 9 -4.21 -4.60 -2.59
C VAL A 9 -5.56 -4.26 -3.21
N SER A 10 -6.53 -5.15 -3.01
CA SER A 10 -7.89 -4.98 -3.52
C SER A 10 -8.92 -5.11 -2.41
N HIS A 11 -9.94 -4.24 -2.44
CA HIS A 11 -11.04 -4.24 -1.50
C HIS A 11 -12.34 -4.52 -2.23
N LYS A 12 -13.23 -5.28 -1.59
CA LYS A 12 -14.57 -5.54 -2.12
C LYS A 12 -15.46 -4.32 -1.87
N GLN A 13 -16.01 -3.74 -2.92
CA GLN A 13 -17.02 -2.67 -2.85
C GLN A 13 -18.31 -3.21 -3.49
N GLY A 14 -19.22 -3.70 -2.65
CA GLY A 14 -20.42 -4.40 -3.10
C GLY A 14 -20.09 -5.74 -3.77
N TYR A 15 -20.42 -5.88 -5.05
CA TYR A 15 -20.11 -7.07 -5.86
C TYR A 15 -18.82 -6.94 -6.67
N GLU A 16 -18.22 -5.75 -6.73
CA GLU A 16 -16.99 -5.51 -7.49
C GLU A 16 -15.76 -5.58 -6.57
N LEU A 17 -14.69 -6.13 -7.11
CA LEU A 17 -13.37 -6.11 -6.48
C LEU A 17 -12.59 -4.94 -7.08
N ARG A 18 -12.28 -3.94 -6.25
CA ARG A 18 -11.54 -2.76 -6.68
C ARG A 18 -10.13 -2.81 -6.12
N THR A 19 -9.14 -2.80 -7.01
CA THR A 19 -7.74 -2.61 -6.64
C THR A 19 -7.52 -1.15 -6.23
N VAL A 20 -6.92 -0.95 -5.05
CA VAL A 20 -6.66 0.36 -4.44
C VAL A 20 -5.17 0.68 -4.35
N VAL A 21 -4.34 -0.36 -4.43
CA VAL A 21 -2.88 -0.28 -4.46
C VAL A 21 -2.42 -1.18 -5.59
N HIS A 22 -1.59 -0.66 -6.50
CA HIS A 22 -1.16 -1.35 -7.70
C HIS A 22 0.37 -1.47 -7.71
N ASP A 23 0.85 -2.71 -7.67
CA ASP A 23 2.23 -3.13 -7.94
C ASP A 23 3.29 -2.28 -7.24
N VAL A 24 3.09 -2.05 -5.93
CA VAL A 24 3.98 -1.23 -5.12
C VAL A 24 5.21 -2.03 -4.69
N ASN A 25 6.38 -1.43 -4.90
CA ASN A 25 7.66 -1.87 -4.36
C ASN A 25 8.10 -0.90 -3.26
N LEU A 26 8.42 -1.40 -2.07
CA LEU A 26 8.86 -0.59 -0.92
C LEU A 26 9.96 -1.35 -0.16
N GLN A 27 11.07 -0.69 0.13
CA GLN A 27 12.07 -1.18 1.07
C GLN A 27 12.28 -0.13 2.15
N VAL A 28 12.35 -0.58 3.40
CA VAL A 28 12.69 0.24 4.58
C VAL A 28 13.77 -0.46 5.37
N ALA A 29 14.92 0.18 5.49
CA ALA A 29 16.07 -0.33 6.21
C ALA A 29 15.83 -0.37 7.73
N ALA A 30 16.65 -1.12 8.46
CA ALA A 30 16.58 -1.13 9.92
C ALA A 30 16.99 0.25 10.48
N GLY A 31 16.15 0.82 11.35
CA GLY A 31 16.37 2.15 11.93
C GLY A 31 15.95 3.32 11.03
N GLU A 32 15.45 3.07 9.82
CA GLU A 32 14.93 4.09 8.93
C GLU A 32 13.53 4.55 9.37
N CYS A 33 13.30 5.87 9.33
CA CYS A 33 11.98 6.45 9.55
C CYS A 33 11.29 6.66 8.20
N PHE A 34 10.16 5.98 7.99
CA PHE A 34 9.37 6.04 6.76
C PHE A 34 8.00 6.66 7.02
N GLY A 35 7.52 7.50 6.10
CA GLY A 35 6.20 8.11 6.14
C GLY A 35 5.50 8.01 4.78
N LEU A 36 4.24 7.57 4.78
CA LEU A 36 3.41 7.46 3.58
C LEU A 36 2.35 8.56 3.57
N VAL A 37 2.43 9.47 2.59
CA VAL A 37 1.52 10.62 2.45
C VAL A 37 0.76 10.59 1.13
N GLY A 38 -0.40 11.25 1.08
CA GLY A 38 -1.24 11.33 -0.12
C GLY A 38 -2.72 11.59 0.19
N PRO A 39 -3.54 11.92 -0.83
CA PRO A 39 -4.95 12.30 -0.67
C PRO A 39 -5.79 11.23 0.04
N SER A 40 -6.89 11.63 0.70
CA SER A 40 -7.81 10.66 1.32
C SER A 40 -8.32 9.64 0.31
N GLY A 41 -8.39 8.36 0.69
CA GLY A 41 -8.87 7.28 -0.17
C GLY A 41 -7.85 6.70 -1.17
N CYS A 42 -6.61 7.22 -1.24
CA CYS A 42 -5.60 6.72 -2.20
C CYS A 42 -4.91 5.39 -1.80
N GLY A 43 -5.43 4.65 -0.81
CA GLY A 43 -4.88 3.33 -0.44
C GLY A 43 -3.78 3.32 0.63
N LYS A 44 -3.46 4.44 1.29
CA LYS A 44 -2.41 4.51 2.33
C LYS A 44 -2.64 3.53 3.49
N SER A 45 -3.85 3.52 4.04
CA SER A 45 -4.24 2.60 5.13
C SER A 45 -4.45 1.15 4.64
N SER A 46 -4.34 0.91 3.34
CA SER A 46 -4.27 -0.44 2.77
C SER A 46 -2.82 -0.93 2.66
N LEU A 47 -1.84 -0.03 2.76
CA LEU A 47 -0.40 -0.31 2.73
C LEU A 47 0.25 -0.33 4.13
N LEU A 48 -0.29 0.42 5.09
CA LEU A 48 0.10 0.45 6.51
C LEU A 48 -0.84 -0.40 7.35
#